data_AF-A0AAC9PJS5-F1
#
_entry.id   AF-A0AAC9PJS5-F1
#
_cell.length_a   1.000
_cell.length_b   1.000
_cell.length_c   1.000
_cell.angle_alpha   90.00
_cell.angle_beta   90.00
_cell.angle_gamma   90.00
#
_symmetry.space_group_name_H-M   'P 1'
#
loop_
_entity.id
_entity.type
_entity.pdbx_description
1 polymer ?
#
loop_
_entity_poly.entity_id
_entity_poly.type
_entity_poly.pdbx_seq_one_letter_code
_entity_poly.pdbx_strand_id
1 'polypeptide(L)'
;MNKKMKMFIICAVFALMISCKNYASGEDLKQNLKEQVEGFLDIKKEELFGGFEKPEAKVKPKAEELVQADEPQGQGEDQVVQGVVEDSESKKNGIDKNDQELQEEIEKEIKELKDKIDKADPKNISIRTYSGYEKKIKELKEKLEEKLKDEKDKEKFKNELETLEKTLKDKMEKRKKELEEVRKKFQEFKEQVDTATGVTYGQQVKGKGSIGFQAWQCAKNLGLSISNINSNTDELANKVIDDSLEKIEEELKSIEEESKNVKK
;
A
#
# COMPACT_ATOMS: atom_id res chain seq x y z
N MET A 1 6.09 -51.17 -5.51
CA MET A 1 6.15 -50.30 -4.30
C MET A 1 4.74 -49.99 -3.82
N ASN A 2 4.39 -50.47 -2.62
CA ASN A 2 3.09 -50.21 -2.00
C ASN A 2 2.90 -48.72 -1.74
N LYS A 3 1.65 -48.22 -1.82
CA LYS A 3 1.32 -46.78 -1.59
C LYS A 3 1.93 -46.23 -0.29
N LYS A 4 1.97 -47.05 0.77
CA LYS A 4 2.62 -46.70 2.04
C LYS A 4 4.12 -46.41 1.88
N MET A 5 4.84 -47.20 1.08
CA MET A 5 6.27 -47.03 0.85
C MET A 5 6.61 -45.76 0.06
N LYS A 6 5.73 -45.33 -0.86
CA LYS A 6 5.87 -44.05 -1.58
C LYS A 6 5.67 -42.85 -0.67
N MET A 7 4.71 -42.92 0.26
CA MET A 7 4.47 -41.85 1.24
C MET A 7 5.64 -41.67 2.20
N PHE A 8 6.25 -42.77 2.68
CA PHE A 8 7.43 -42.69 3.56
C PHE A 8 8.65 -42.05 2.87
N ILE A 9 8.89 -42.33 1.60
CA ILE A 9 10.00 -41.73 0.84
C ILE A 9 9.78 -40.22 0.66
N ILE A 10 8.55 -39.80 0.35
CA ILE A 10 8.22 -38.37 0.23
C ILE A 10 8.39 -37.67 1.58
N CYS A 11 7.90 -38.25 2.67
CA CYS A 11 8.07 -37.69 4.02
C CYS A 11 9.56 -37.59 4.43
N ALA A 12 10.40 -38.57 4.07
CA ALA A 12 11.83 -38.53 4.36
C ALA A 12 12.54 -37.42 3.58
N VAL A 13 12.19 -37.18 2.31
CA VAL A 13 12.76 -36.08 1.50
C VAL A 13 12.32 -34.71 2.05
N PHE A 14 11.05 -34.56 2.46
CA PHE A 14 10.59 -33.33 3.11
C PHE A 14 11.29 -33.07 4.45
N ALA A 15 11.51 -34.10 5.27
CA ALA A 15 12.25 -33.98 6.53
C ALA A 15 13.73 -33.58 6.29
N LEU A 16 14.36 -34.11 5.24
CA LEU A 16 15.73 -33.77 4.85
C LEU A 16 15.83 -32.30 4.38
N MET A 17 14.86 -31.82 3.59
CA MET A 17 14.82 -30.42 3.15
C MET A 17 14.61 -29.44 4.30
N ILE A 18 13.79 -29.80 5.31
CA ILE A 18 13.57 -28.97 6.50
C ILE A 18 14.83 -28.92 7.39
N SER A 19 15.54 -30.04 7.53
CA SER A 19 16.80 -30.08 8.29
C SER A 19 17.94 -29.32 7.60
N CYS A 20 17.99 -29.31 6.26
CA CYS A 20 18.91 -28.44 5.52
C CYS A 20 18.58 -26.94 5.62
N LYS A 21 17.32 -26.57 5.92
CA LYS A 21 16.93 -25.16 6.12
C LYS A 21 17.30 -24.61 7.50
N ASN A 22 17.57 -25.49 8.48
CA ASN A 22 17.92 -25.11 9.85
C ASN A 22 19.42 -25.27 10.20
N TYR A 23 20.25 -25.76 9.27
CA TYR A 23 21.70 -25.95 9.49
C TYR A 23 22.59 -25.16 8.51
N ALA A 24 22.00 -24.33 7.64
CA ALA A 24 22.73 -23.53 6.65
C ALA A 24 22.18 -22.09 6.47
N SER A 25 21.61 -21.52 7.54
CA SER A 25 21.21 -20.12 7.63
C SER A 25 21.67 -19.64 9.00
N GLY A 26 22.74 -18.86 9.17
CA GLY A 26 23.38 -17.94 8.25
C GLY A 26 23.83 -16.76 9.10
N GLU A 27 24.74 -17.02 10.04
CA GLU A 27 25.21 -16.01 11.00
C GLU A 27 26.45 -15.27 10.46
N ASP A 28 27.22 -15.86 9.55
CA ASP A 28 28.41 -15.23 8.96
C ASP A 28 28.14 -14.35 7.71
N LEU A 29 26.97 -14.45 7.09
CA LEU A 29 26.67 -13.67 5.86
C LEU A 29 26.08 -12.28 6.16
N LYS A 30 25.57 -12.06 7.37
CA LYS A 30 24.96 -10.78 7.77
C LYS A 30 25.98 -9.76 8.27
N GLN A 31 27.07 -10.19 8.89
CA GLN A 31 28.08 -9.26 9.43
C GLN A 31 28.90 -8.61 8.31
N ASN A 32 29.35 -9.37 7.29
CA ASN A 32 30.12 -8.80 6.19
C ASN A 32 29.31 -7.80 5.33
N LEU A 33 28.03 -8.05 5.06
CA LEU A 33 27.18 -7.11 4.32
C LEU A 33 26.84 -5.86 5.14
N LYS A 34 26.66 -6.00 6.45
CA LYS A 34 26.32 -4.86 7.30
C LYS A 34 27.54 -3.98 7.54
N GLU A 35 28.71 -4.56 7.83
CA GLU A 35 29.97 -3.84 8.02
C GLU A 35 30.48 -3.20 6.72
N GLN A 36 30.26 -3.86 5.56
CA GLN A 36 30.61 -3.29 4.25
C GLN A 36 29.65 -2.16 3.83
N VAL A 37 28.35 -2.24 4.13
CA VAL A 37 27.37 -1.18 3.81
C VAL A 37 27.46 -0.01 4.80
N GLU A 38 27.72 -0.27 6.08
CA GLU A 38 27.92 0.74 7.12
C GLU A 38 29.26 1.47 6.89
N GLY A 39 30.33 0.75 6.55
CA GLY A 39 31.60 1.34 6.11
C GLY A 39 31.51 2.13 4.80
N PHE A 40 30.71 1.69 3.81
CA PHE A 40 30.49 2.47 2.57
C PHE A 40 29.65 3.73 2.79
N LEU A 41 28.69 3.68 3.72
CA LEU A 41 27.85 4.82 4.09
C LEU A 41 28.62 5.84 4.92
N ASP A 42 29.47 5.41 5.85
CA ASP A 42 30.29 6.30 6.69
C ASP A 42 31.42 6.96 5.89
N ILE A 43 32.15 6.21 5.05
CA ILE A 43 33.20 6.78 4.18
C ILE A 43 32.61 7.80 3.18
N LYS A 44 31.42 7.53 2.63
CA LYS A 44 30.74 8.50 1.73
C LYS A 44 30.08 9.65 2.46
N LYS A 45 29.68 9.51 3.72
CA LYS A 45 29.21 10.64 4.54
C LYS A 45 30.37 11.59 4.83
N GLU A 46 31.51 11.06 5.28
CA GLU A 46 32.66 11.89 5.63
C GLU A 46 33.22 12.65 4.41
N GLU A 47 33.25 12.03 3.22
CA GLU A 47 33.60 12.72 1.97
C GLU A 47 32.55 13.75 1.48
N LEU A 48 31.28 13.63 1.86
CA LEU A 48 30.21 14.56 1.45
C LEU A 48 30.10 15.79 2.38
N PHE A 49 30.47 15.63 3.66
CA PHE A 49 30.38 16.70 4.65
C PHE A 49 31.65 17.55 4.80
N GLY A 50 32.76 17.16 4.16
CA GLY A 50 34.03 17.91 4.19
C GLY A 50 34.03 19.29 3.50
N GLY A 51 32.91 19.73 2.93
CA GLY A 51 32.79 20.99 2.18
C GLY A 51 31.66 21.93 2.61
N PHE A 52 30.92 21.63 3.69
CA PHE A 52 29.84 22.51 4.15
C PHE A 52 30.25 23.30 5.40
N GLU A 53 30.44 24.61 5.25
CA GLU A 53 30.44 25.55 6.37
C GLU A 53 29.13 25.39 7.17
N LYS A 54 29.27 25.29 8.50
CA LYS A 54 28.15 25.23 9.44
C LYS A 54 27.34 26.53 9.36
N PRO A 55 26.01 26.49 9.24
CA PRO A 55 25.19 27.60 9.70
C PRO A 55 25.13 27.56 11.24
N GLU A 56 25.70 28.57 11.88
CA GLU A 56 25.47 28.84 13.30
C GLU A 56 23.98 29.17 13.54
N ALA A 57 23.26 28.25 14.18
CA ALA A 57 22.01 28.55 14.85
C ALA A 57 22.12 28.12 16.32
N LYS A 58 22.43 29.08 17.20
CA LYS A 58 22.31 28.92 18.65
C LYS A 58 20.84 28.94 19.03
N VAL A 59 20.26 27.80 19.41
CA VAL A 59 19.25 27.75 20.50
C VAL A 59 19.45 26.45 21.27
N LYS A 60 19.74 26.59 22.57
CA LYS A 60 19.88 25.49 23.55
C LYS A 60 18.50 24.95 23.96
N PRO A 61 18.38 23.66 24.31
CA PRO A 61 17.20 23.09 24.94
C PRO A 61 17.33 23.14 26.47
N LYS A 62 16.22 23.37 27.18
CA LYS A 62 16.03 23.14 28.61
C LYS A 62 14.53 23.30 28.89
N ALA A 63 13.81 22.54 29.70
CA ALA A 63 13.90 21.21 30.30
C ALA A 63 12.48 20.94 30.83
N GLU A 64 12.22 19.70 31.23
CA GLU A 64 11.04 19.24 31.96
C GLU A 64 10.50 20.22 33.00
N GLU A 65 9.17 20.33 33.08
CA GLU A 65 8.50 20.45 34.37
C GLU A 65 7.12 19.75 34.36
N LEU A 66 6.98 18.85 35.33
CA LEU A 66 5.78 18.20 35.83
C LEU A 66 4.70 19.21 36.19
N VAL A 67 3.41 18.92 35.91
CA VAL A 67 2.33 19.11 36.90
C VAL A 67 1.18 18.11 36.66
N GLN A 68 0.73 17.53 37.76
CA GLN A 68 -0.40 16.62 37.99
C GLN A 68 -1.78 17.25 37.72
N ALA A 69 -2.79 16.41 37.47
CA ALA A 69 -4.13 16.50 38.08
C ALA A 69 -4.93 15.25 37.63
N ASP A 70 -5.07 14.22 38.45
CA ASP A 70 -6.05 14.00 39.52
C ASP A 70 -7.26 13.19 39.02
N GLU A 71 -7.37 11.99 39.59
CA GLU A 71 -8.46 11.04 39.44
C GLU A 71 -9.62 11.47 40.38
N PRO A 72 -10.85 10.99 40.14
CA PRO A 72 -11.51 10.37 41.29
C PRO A 72 -12.12 9.00 40.99
N GLN A 73 -11.78 8.07 41.87
CA GLN A 73 -12.50 6.82 42.13
C GLN A 73 -13.84 7.06 42.85
N GLY A 74 -14.75 6.09 42.73
CA GLY A 74 -15.93 5.86 43.58
C GLY A 74 -17.06 5.26 42.76
N GLN A 75 -17.12 3.95 42.49
CA GLN A 75 -17.47 2.83 43.37
C GLN A 75 -18.90 2.93 43.95
N GLY A 76 -19.75 1.99 43.52
CA GLY A 76 -21.12 1.76 43.98
C GLY A 76 -21.63 0.45 43.39
N GLU A 77 -21.47 -0.62 44.15
CA GLU A 77 -21.80 -2.00 43.83
C GLU A 77 -23.31 -2.31 43.94
N ASP A 78 -23.65 -3.46 43.33
CA ASP A 78 -24.57 -4.49 43.82
C ASP A 78 -25.98 -4.68 43.24
N GLN A 79 -26.06 -5.81 42.52
CA GLN A 79 -27.02 -6.92 42.59
C GLN A 79 -28.39 -6.81 41.89
N VAL A 80 -28.57 -7.59 40.81
CA VAL A 80 -29.28 -8.90 40.72
C VAL A 80 -30.80 -8.73 40.79
N VAL A 81 -31.50 -9.09 39.70
CA VAL A 81 -32.54 -10.16 39.70
C VAL A 81 -32.97 -10.45 38.26
N GLN A 82 -32.91 -11.75 37.99
CA GLN A 82 -33.43 -12.55 36.89
C GLN A 82 -34.88 -12.22 36.50
N GLY A 83 -35.13 -12.05 35.21
CA GLY A 83 -36.46 -11.99 34.61
C GLY A 83 -36.45 -12.68 33.25
N VAL A 84 -36.67 -14.01 33.27
CA VAL A 84 -37.11 -14.79 32.10
C VAL A 84 -38.48 -14.26 31.70
N VAL A 85 -38.61 -13.65 30.52
CA VAL A 85 -39.89 -13.59 29.80
C VAL A 85 -39.60 -13.50 28.29
N GLU A 86 -40.00 -14.58 27.63
CA GLU A 86 -40.51 -14.68 26.25
C GLU A 86 -39.54 -14.43 25.09
N ASP A 87 -39.18 -15.54 24.45
CA ASP A 87 -39.51 -15.78 23.04
C ASP A 87 -40.11 -14.56 22.35
N SER A 88 -39.24 -13.68 21.86
CA SER A 88 -39.61 -12.85 20.72
C SER A 88 -39.52 -13.74 19.49
N GLU A 89 -40.48 -14.66 19.37
CA GLU A 89 -41.12 -15.04 18.11
C GLU A 89 -41.64 -13.76 17.45
N SER A 90 -40.73 -12.92 16.98
CA SER A 90 -41.04 -11.87 16.03
C SER A 90 -41.14 -12.55 14.68
N LYS A 91 -42.34 -13.04 14.43
CA LYS A 91 -42.96 -13.22 13.11
C LYS A 91 -41.95 -13.23 11.98
N LYS A 92 -41.65 -14.44 11.53
CA LYS A 92 -41.18 -14.77 10.19
C LYS A 92 -42.18 -14.20 9.16
N ASN A 93 -42.13 -12.89 8.97
CA ASN A 93 -42.87 -12.16 7.96
C ASN A 93 -42.16 -12.41 6.64
N GLY A 94 -42.58 -13.47 5.93
CA GLY A 94 -42.53 -13.54 4.47
C GLY A 94 -41.20 -13.28 3.73
N ILE A 95 -40.03 -13.26 4.39
CA ILE A 95 -38.75 -13.27 3.67
C ILE A 95 -38.53 -14.70 3.21
N ASP A 96 -38.59 -14.90 1.90
CA ASP A 96 -38.26 -16.18 1.28
C ASP A 96 -36.82 -16.54 1.68
N LYS A 97 -36.51 -17.81 1.98
CA LYS A 97 -35.16 -18.19 2.44
C LYS A 97 -34.06 -17.70 1.48
N ASN A 98 -34.39 -17.60 0.20
CA ASN A 98 -33.53 -17.08 -0.85
C ASN A 98 -33.22 -15.58 -0.71
N ASP A 99 -34.16 -14.76 -0.23
CA ASP A 99 -33.93 -13.31 -0.06
C ASP A 99 -32.98 -13.06 1.11
N GLN A 100 -33.07 -13.87 2.18
CA GLN A 100 -32.16 -13.80 3.32
C GLN A 100 -30.73 -14.24 2.95
N GLU A 101 -30.58 -15.35 2.21
CA GLU A 101 -29.26 -15.79 1.72
C GLU A 101 -28.61 -14.77 0.76
N LEU A 102 -29.41 -14.13 -0.09
CA LEU A 102 -28.93 -13.07 -0.99
C LEU A 102 -28.46 -11.83 -0.22
N GLN A 103 -29.18 -11.43 0.82
CA GLN A 103 -28.79 -10.31 1.67
C GLN A 103 -27.46 -10.57 2.38
N GLU A 104 -27.27 -11.77 2.93
CA GLU A 104 -26.01 -12.17 3.58
C GLU A 104 -24.84 -12.18 2.58
N GLU A 105 -25.09 -12.63 1.34
CA GLU A 105 -24.07 -12.60 0.27
C GLU A 105 -23.67 -11.17 -0.07
N ILE A 106 -24.65 -10.27 -0.30
CA ILE A 106 -24.41 -8.86 -0.62
C ILE A 106 -23.68 -8.15 0.52
N GLU A 107 -24.10 -8.36 1.76
CA GLU A 107 -23.45 -7.77 2.94
C GLU A 107 -21.98 -8.21 3.05
N LYS A 108 -21.71 -9.50 2.78
CA LYS A 108 -20.35 -10.03 2.77
C LYS A 108 -19.50 -9.43 1.66
N GLU A 109 -20.04 -9.30 0.45
CA GLU A 109 -19.34 -8.67 -0.69
C GLU A 109 -19.02 -7.20 -0.41
N ILE A 110 -19.98 -6.43 0.14
CA ILE A 110 -19.79 -5.02 0.53
C ILE A 110 -18.70 -4.91 1.61
N LYS A 111 -18.76 -5.76 2.64
CA LYS A 111 -17.78 -5.77 3.72
C LYS A 111 -16.38 -6.11 3.21
N GLU A 112 -16.25 -7.09 2.31
CA GLU A 112 -14.98 -7.44 1.70
C GLU A 112 -14.41 -6.31 0.83
N LEU A 113 -15.25 -5.63 0.04
CA LEU A 113 -14.84 -4.47 -0.74
C LEU A 113 -14.40 -3.31 0.16
N LYS A 114 -15.17 -3.03 1.22
CA LYS A 114 -14.83 -2.01 2.20
C LYS A 114 -13.48 -2.29 2.85
N ASP A 115 -13.25 -3.52 3.31
CA ASP A 115 -11.97 -3.94 3.86
C ASP A 115 -10.80 -3.73 2.89
N LYS A 116 -11.00 -4.07 1.61
CA LYS A 116 -9.98 -3.88 0.56
C LYS A 116 -9.70 -2.41 0.30
N ILE A 117 -10.73 -1.56 0.31
CA ILE A 117 -10.61 -0.12 0.09
C ILE A 117 -10.01 0.57 1.33
N ASP A 118 -10.35 0.15 2.55
CA ASP A 118 -9.83 0.76 3.77
C ASP A 118 -8.36 0.41 4.00
N LYS A 119 -8.00 -0.88 3.82
CA LYS A 119 -6.60 -1.37 3.91
C LYS A 119 -5.74 -0.91 2.73
N ALA A 120 -6.34 -0.37 1.68
CA ALA A 120 -5.62 0.16 0.53
C ALA A 120 -4.76 1.36 0.93
N ASP A 121 -3.43 1.16 0.92
CA ASP A 121 -2.48 2.27 0.86
C ASP A 121 -2.58 2.89 -0.54
N PRO A 122 -2.95 4.17 -0.66
CA PRO A 122 -3.00 4.87 -1.94
C PRO A 122 -1.70 4.76 -2.74
N LYS A 123 -0.54 4.61 -2.07
CA LYS A 123 0.76 4.50 -2.72
C LYS A 123 1.00 3.17 -3.41
N ASN A 124 0.37 2.10 -2.94
CA ASN A 124 0.63 0.73 -3.43
C ASN A 124 -0.47 0.21 -4.37
N ILE A 125 -1.52 1.00 -4.60
CA ILE A 125 -2.67 0.57 -5.39
C ILE A 125 -2.80 1.47 -6.61
N SER A 126 -2.77 0.81 -7.77
CA SER A 126 -2.95 1.48 -9.04
C SER A 126 -4.38 1.99 -9.21
N ILE A 127 -4.54 3.08 -9.95
CA ILE A 127 -5.84 3.57 -10.41
C ILE A 127 -6.67 2.45 -11.05
N ARG A 128 -6.05 1.60 -11.89
CA ARG A 128 -6.73 0.47 -12.54
C ARG A 128 -7.40 -0.48 -11.54
N THR A 129 -6.76 -0.72 -10.40
CA THR A 129 -7.33 -1.54 -9.33
C THR A 129 -8.56 -0.86 -8.72
N TYR A 130 -8.48 0.44 -8.44
CA TYR A 130 -9.62 1.21 -7.95
C TYR A 130 -10.79 1.21 -8.92
N SER A 131 -10.54 1.38 -10.22
CA SER A 131 -11.56 1.24 -11.27
C SER A 131 -12.21 -0.13 -11.30
N GLY A 132 -11.45 -1.18 -10.98
CA GLY A 132 -11.99 -2.53 -10.78
C GLY A 132 -12.97 -2.61 -9.61
N TYR A 133 -12.72 -1.89 -8.51
CA TYR A 133 -13.67 -1.79 -7.40
C TYR A 133 -14.91 -0.98 -7.77
N GLU A 134 -14.77 0.08 -8.57
CA GLU A 134 -15.91 0.87 -9.04
C GLU A 134 -16.89 0.01 -9.87
N LYS A 135 -16.35 -0.85 -10.75
CA LYS A 135 -17.16 -1.79 -11.55
C LYS A 135 -17.92 -2.78 -10.66
N LYS A 136 -17.25 -3.34 -9.65
CA LYS A 136 -17.91 -4.23 -8.66
C LYS A 136 -19.00 -3.52 -7.86
N ILE A 137 -18.80 -2.26 -7.48
CA ILE A 137 -19.84 -1.46 -6.82
C ILE A 137 -21.05 -1.29 -7.75
N LYS A 138 -20.85 -1.06 -9.05
CA LYS A 138 -21.94 -0.97 -10.03
C LYS A 138 -22.68 -2.30 -10.20
N GLU A 139 -21.94 -3.41 -10.34
CA GLU A 139 -22.52 -4.76 -10.42
C GLU A 139 -23.36 -5.10 -9.16
N LEU A 140 -22.88 -4.72 -7.97
CA LEU A 140 -23.64 -4.89 -6.72
C LEU A 140 -24.91 -4.04 -6.68
N LYS A 141 -24.85 -2.78 -7.17
CA LYS A 141 -26.05 -1.93 -7.28
C LYS A 141 -27.09 -2.55 -8.22
N GLU A 142 -26.67 -3.07 -9.37
CA GLU A 142 -27.57 -3.76 -10.31
C GLU A 142 -28.16 -5.04 -9.71
N LYS A 143 -27.33 -5.88 -9.08
CA LYS A 143 -27.76 -7.11 -8.38
C LYS A 143 -28.81 -6.79 -7.30
N LEU A 144 -28.62 -5.69 -6.58
CA LEU A 144 -29.54 -5.21 -5.55
C LEU A 144 -30.88 -4.74 -6.13
N GLU A 145 -30.84 -3.97 -7.22
CA GLU A 145 -32.04 -3.44 -7.88
C GLU A 145 -32.92 -4.57 -8.45
N GLU A 146 -32.28 -5.57 -9.11
CA GLU A 146 -32.93 -6.69 -9.79
C GLU A 146 -33.47 -7.75 -8.82
N LYS A 147 -32.71 -8.11 -7.78
CA LYS A 147 -32.97 -9.34 -7.01
C LYS A 147 -33.61 -9.11 -5.64
N LEU A 148 -33.34 -7.99 -4.96
CA LEU A 148 -34.07 -7.69 -3.72
C LEU A 148 -35.49 -7.22 -4.05
N LYS A 149 -36.44 -7.50 -3.16
CA LYS A 149 -37.81 -6.97 -3.24
C LYS A 149 -38.11 -5.98 -2.11
N ASP A 150 -37.52 -6.21 -0.94
CA ASP A 150 -37.68 -5.32 0.20
C ASP A 150 -37.00 -3.97 -0.05
N GLU A 151 -37.77 -2.89 0.03
CA GLU A 151 -37.32 -1.54 -0.30
C GLU A 151 -36.45 -0.93 0.81
N LYS A 152 -36.64 -1.34 2.06
CA LYS A 152 -35.88 -0.85 3.22
C LYS A 152 -34.46 -1.41 3.24
N ASP A 153 -34.32 -2.71 2.97
CA ASP A 153 -33.01 -3.35 2.87
C ASP A 153 -32.24 -2.86 1.63
N LYS A 154 -32.95 -2.62 0.53
CA LYS A 154 -32.36 -1.95 -0.64
C LYS A 154 -31.78 -0.59 -0.28
N GLU A 155 -32.54 0.24 0.42
CA GLU A 155 -32.08 1.57 0.80
C GLU A 155 -30.84 1.52 1.70
N LYS A 156 -30.78 0.59 2.67
CA LYS A 156 -29.60 0.38 3.53
C LYS A 156 -28.34 0.10 2.70
N PHE A 157 -28.37 -0.93 1.85
CA PHE A 157 -27.20 -1.31 1.05
C PHE A 157 -26.84 -0.25 0.00
N LYS A 158 -27.83 0.46 -0.56
CA LYS A 158 -27.59 1.57 -1.49
C LYS A 158 -26.80 2.70 -0.82
N ASN A 159 -27.16 3.06 0.42
CA ASN A 159 -26.44 4.07 1.19
C ASN A 159 -25.01 3.64 1.53
N GLU A 160 -24.81 2.35 1.86
CA GLU A 160 -23.47 1.79 2.10
C GLU A 160 -22.60 1.82 0.83
N LEU A 161 -23.16 1.41 -0.32
CA LEU A 161 -22.48 1.43 -1.62
C LEU A 161 -22.17 2.86 -2.08
N GLU A 162 -23.05 3.83 -1.82
CA GLU A 162 -22.79 5.25 -2.11
C GLU A 162 -21.66 5.82 -1.25
N THR A 163 -21.63 5.46 0.04
CA THR A 163 -20.55 5.85 0.95
C THR A 163 -19.21 5.26 0.49
N LEU A 164 -19.23 4.00 0.05
CA LEU A 164 -18.05 3.33 -0.49
C LEU A 164 -17.57 3.96 -1.80
N GLU A 165 -18.50 4.35 -2.68
CA GLU A 165 -18.20 5.05 -3.93
C GLU A 165 -17.54 6.42 -3.68
N LYS A 166 -18.02 7.18 -2.69
CA LYS A 166 -17.39 8.44 -2.28
C LYS A 166 -15.97 8.23 -1.77
N THR A 167 -15.79 7.27 -0.87
CA THR A 167 -14.47 6.91 -0.32
C THR A 167 -13.48 6.48 -1.42
N LEU A 168 -13.97 5.70 -2.39
CA LEU A 168 -13.18 5.24 -3.53
C LEU A 168 -12.74 6.42 -4.41
N LYS A 169 -13.66 7.33 -4.74
CA LYS A 169 -13.36 8.54 -5.54
C LYS A 169 -12.31 9.42 -4.86
N ASP A 170 -12.44 9.65 -3.55
CA ASP A 170 -11.46 10.44 -2.79
C ASP A 170 -10.06 9.81 -2.83
N LYS A 171 -9.97 8.48 -2.70
CA LYS A 171 -8.69 7.76 -2.79
C LYS A 171 -8.09 7.81 -4.20
N MET A 172 -8.91 7.67 -5.24
CA MET A 172 -8.47 7.80 -6.63
C MET A 172 -7.96 9.22 -6.94
N GLU A 173 -8.66 10.25 -6.47
CA GLU A 173 -8.24 11.63 -6.66
C GLU A 173 -6.92 11.93 -5.95
N LYS A 174 -6.73 11.42 -4.72
CA LYS A 174 -5.45 11.52 -4.01
C LYS A 174 -4.32 10.85 -4.79
N ARG A 175 -4.51 9.60 -5.24
CA ARG A 175 -3.51 8.90 -6.06
C ARG A 175 -3.19 9.65 -7.35
N LYS A 176 -4.19 10.20 -8.03
CA LYS A 176 -4.00 11.01 -9.24
C LYS A 176 -3.11 12.23 -8.97
N LYS A 177 -3.40 12.99 -7.90
CA LYS A 177 -2.60 14.16 -7.51
C LYS A 177 -1.16 13.77 -7.19
N GLU A 178 -0.95 12.70 -6.43
CA GLU A 178 0.39 12.18 -6.13
C GLU A 178 1.16 11.80 -7.41
N LEU A 179 0.51 11.12 -8.37
CA LEU A 179 1.11 10.79 -9.66
C LEU A 179 1.48 12.03 -10.47
N GLU A 180 0.61 13.05 -10.52
CA GLU A 180 0.89 14.31 -11.22
C GLU A 180 2.04 15.10 -10.59
N GLU A 181 2.12 15.15 -9.26
CA GLU A 181 3.23 15.80 -8.55
C GLU A 181 4.54 15.06 -8.78
N VAL A 182 4.54 13.73 -8.69
CA VAL A 182 5.75 12.94 -8.93
C VAL A 182 6.15 13.00 -10.40
N ARG A 183 5.21 13.01 -11.35
CA ARG A 183 5.51 13.21 -12.78
C ARG A 183 6.34 14.47 -13.01
N LYS A 184 5.96 15.59 -12.39
CA LYS A 184 6.72 16.86 -12.48
C LYS A 184 8.13 16.71 -11.92
N LYS A 185 8.29 16.08 -10.75
CA LYS A 185 9.63 15.79 -10.18
C LYS A 185 10.49 14.92 -11.09
N PHE A 186 9.91 13.95 -11.76
CA PHE A 186 10.64 13.11 -12.72
C PHE A 186 11.05 13.88 -13.99
N GLN A 187 10.23 14.84 -14.44
CA GLN A 187 10.64 15.77 -15.51
C GLN A 187 11.80 16.67 -15.06
N GLU A 188 11.77 17.17 -13.82
CA GLU A 188 12.90 17.93 -13.25
C GLU A 188 14.17 17.06 -13.14
N PHE A 189 14.06 15.80 -12.74
CA PHE A 189 15.21 14.87 -12.74
C PHE A 189 15.77 14.67 -14.14
N LYS A 190 14.91 14.56 -15.16
CA LYS A 190 15.33 14.44 -16.56
C LYS A 190 16.14 15.65 -17.00
N GLU A 191 15.62 16.85 -16.75
CA GLU A 191 16.32 18.10 -17.04
C GLU A 191 17.66 18.21 -16.30
N GLN A 192 17.72 17.80 -15.03
CA GLN A 192 18.95 17.79 -14.24
C GLN A 192 19.98 16.80 -14.80
N VAL A 193 19.56 15.63 -15.29
CA VAL A 193 20.47 14.66 -15.92
C VAL A 193 20.99 15.17 -17.25
N ASP A 194 20.14 15.82 -18.05
CA ASP A 194 20.51 16.40 -19.34
C ASP A 194 21.48 17.58 -19.17
N THR A 195 21.30 18.37 -18.10
CA THR A 195 22.16 19.52 -17.76
C THR A 195 23.33 19.19 -16.86
N ALA A 196 23.52 17.93 -16.46
CA ALA A 196 24.62 17.48 -15.60
C ALA A 196 25.98 17.66 -16.30
N THR A 197 26.52 18.87 -16.24
CA THR A 197 27.84 19.26 -16.74
C THR A 197 28.90 19.13 -15.65
N GLY A 198 30.09 18.69 -16.03
CA GLY A 198 31.25 18.58 -15.16
C GLY A 198 32.53 18.76 -15.97
N VAL A 199 33.60 19.22 -15.33
CA VAL A 199 34.88 19.50 -16.00
C VAL A 199 35.52 18.19 -16.51
N THR A 200 35.21 17.06 -15.86
CA THR A 200 35.67 15.72 -16.24
C THR A 200 34.49 14.75 -16.41
N TYR A 201 34.70 13.69 -17.20
CA TYR A 201 33.73 12.61 -17.38
C TYR A 201 33.28 11.99 -16.04
N GLY A 202 34.22 11.77 -15.11
CA GLY A 202 33.91 11.21 -13.80
C GLY A 202 32.99 12.08 -12.94
N GLN A 203 33.14 13.41 -13.01
CA GLN A 203 32.24 14.34 -12.31
C GLN A 203 30.82 14.29 -12.88
N GLN A 204 30.69 14.21 -14.21
CA GLN A 204 29.40 14.09 -14.88
C GLN A 204 28.69 12.79 -14.48
N VAL A 205 29.40 11.65 -14.50
CA VAL A 205 28.84 10.34 -14.10
C VAL A 205 28.42 10.33 -12.62
N LYS A 206 29.21 10.95 -11.73
CA LYS A 206 28.86 11.06 -10.30
C LYS A 206 27.60 11.89 -10.09
N GLY A 207 27.46 13.01 -10.79
CA GLY A 207 26.27 13.87 -10.75
C GLY A 207 25.02 13.12 -11.21
N LYS A 208 25.07 12.50 -12.39
CA LYS A 208 23.97 11.69 -12.94
C LYS A 208 23.59 10.54 -12.03
N GLY A 209 24.57 9.83 -11.46
CA GLY A 209 24.33 8.73 -10.53
C GLY A 209 23.57 9.16 -9.27
N SER A 210 23.89 10.35 -8.73
CA SER A 210 23.16 10.91 -7.58
C SER A 210 21.69 11.20 -7.92
N ILE A 211 21.44 11.81 -9.09
CA ILE A 211 20.08 12.10 -9.55
C ILE A 211 19.30 10.80 -9.78
N GLY A 212 19.93 9.80 -10.42
CA GLY A 212 19.33 8.49 -10.62
C GLY A 212 18.94 7.79 -9.31
N PHE A 213 19.76 7.92 -8.26
CA PHE A 213 19.43 7.39 -6.94
C PHE A 213 18.25 8.10 -6.28
N GLN A 214 18.18 9.44 -6.40
CA GLN A 214 17.03 10.22 -5.92
C GLN A 214 15.74 9.83 -6.66
N ALA A 215 15.80 9.70 -7.99
CA ALA A 215 14.70 9.23 -8.82
C ALA A 215 14.24 7.83 -8.40
N TRP A 216 15.18 6.91 -8.16
CA TRP A 216 14.87 5.56 -7.72
C TRP A 216 14.14 5.54 -6.36
N GLN A 217 14.61 6.33 -5.39
CA GLN A 217 13.91 6.47 -4.11
C GLN A 217 12.50 7.05 -4.29
N CYS A 218 12.36 8.06 -5.15
CA CYS A 218 11.07 8.70 -5.43
C CYS A 218 10.07 7.70 -6.00
N ALA A 219 10.45 6.93 -7.01
CA ALA A 219 9.59 5.91 -7.60
C ALA A 219 9.30 4.76 -6.63
N LYS A 220 10.27 4.32 -5.82
CA LYS A 220 10.03 3.33 -4.75
C LYS A 220 9.00 3.83 -3.73
N ASN A 221 9.10 5.09 -3.32
CA ASN A 221 8.15 5.71 -2.39
C ASN A 221 6.74 5.87 -2.99
N LEU A 222 6.64 5.96 -4.32
CA LEU A 222 5.39 5.97 -5.07
C LEU A 222 4.82 4.55 -5.31
N GLY A 223 5.52 3.50 -4.87
CA GLY A 223 5.10 2.11 -5.08
C GLY A 223 5.32 1.59 -6.50
N LEU A 224 6.12 2.28 -7.31
CA LEU A 224 6.43 1.84 -8.67
C LEU A 224 7.42 0.68 -8.63
N SER A 225 7.08 -0.39 -9.34
CA SER A 225 7.99 -1.53 -9.53
C SER A 225 9.01 -1.18 -10.61
N ILE A 226 10.19 -0.70 -10.22
CA ILE A 226 11.29 -0.40 -11.16
C ILE A 226 12.11 -1.67 -11.43
N SER A 227 12.57 -1.84 -12.66
CA SER A 227 13.40 -2.98 -13.04
C SER A 227 14.73 -2.99 -12.27
N ASN A 228 15.27 -4.18 -11.98
CA ASN A 228 16.51 -4.34 -11.22
C ASN A 228 17.67 -3.77 -12.06
N ILE A 229 18.30 -2.70 -11.57
CA ILE A 229 19.31 -2.00 -12.37
C ILE A 229 20.67 -2.69 -12.23
N ASN A 230 21.00 -3.50 -13.23
CA ASN A 230 22.32 -4.11 -13.42
C ASN A 230 23.23 -3.28 -14.35
N SER A 231 22.88 -2.02 -14.65
CA SER A 231 23.58 -1.18 -15.63
C SER A 231 24.53 -0.17 -14.98
N ASN A 232 25.51 0.25 -15.77
CA ASN A 232 26.45 1.31 -15.44
C ASN A 232 25.73 2.57 -14.92
N THR A 233 26.39 3.30 -14.01
CA THR A 233 25.83 4.42 -13.25
C THR A 233 25.34 5.59 -14.11
N ASP A 234 25.87 5.70 -15.33
CA ASP A 234 25.53 6.69 -16.35
C ASP A 234 24.17 6.42 -17.03
N GLU A 235 23.85 5.16 -17.30
CA GLU A 235 22.57 4.73 -17.89
C GLU A 235 21.46 4.55 -16.84
N LEU A 236 21.84 4.28 -15.59
CA LEU A 236 20.93 4.07 -14.47
C LEU A 236 19.95 5.25 -14.30
N ALA A 237 20.43 6.48 -14.37
CA ALA A 237 19.62 7.66 -14.13
C ALA A 237 18.50 7.81 -15.17
N ASN A 238 18.87 7.80 -16.45
CA ASN A 238 17.91 7.88 -17.56
C ASN A 238 16.92 6.72 -17.52
N LYS A 239 17.40 5.49 -17.32
CA LYS A 239 16.54 4.32 -17.28
C LYS A 239 15.50 4.39 -16.17
N VAL A 240 15.91 4.74 -14.95
CA VAL A 240 14.99 4.88 -13.82
C VAL A 240 13.97 5.99 -14.07
N ILE A 241 14.42 7.11 -14.63
CA ILE A 241 13.56 8.26 -14.91
C ILE A 241 12.53 7.92 -15.98
N ASP A 242 12.98 7.40 -17.12
CA ASP A 242 12.10 7.06 -18.26
C ASP A 242 11.14 5.92 -17.91
N ASP A 243 11.62 4.82 -17.30
CA ASP A 243 10.76 3.69 -16.86
C ASP A 243 9.66 4.18 -15.88
N SER A 244 10.00 5.16 -15.02
CA SER A 244 9.05 5.68 -14.03
C SER A 244 8.04 6.63 -14.67
N LEU A 245 8.49 7.50 -15.58
CA LEU A 245 7.61 8.39 -16.34
C LEU A 245 6.61 7.59 -17.16
N GLU A 246 7.05 6.56 -17.87
CA GLU A 246 6.18 5.68 -18.66
C GLU A 246 5.09 5.06 -17.79
N LYS A 247 5.44 4.46 -16.64
CA LYS A 247 4.47 3.85 -15.72
C LYS A 247 3.48 4.85 -15.13
N ILE A 248 3.94 6.05 -14.78
CA ILE A 248 3.06 7.12 -14.29
C ILE A 248 2.06 7.53 -15.38
N GLU A 249 2.52 7.67 -16.61
CA GLU A 249 1.69 8.04 -17.75
C GLU A 249 0.67 6.96 -18.10
N GLU A 250 1.06 5.69 -18.08
CA GLU A 250 0.14 4.55 -18.24
C GLU A 250 -0.96 4.55 -17.18
N GLU A 251 -0.61 4.76 -15.91
CA GLU A 251 -1.56 4.78 -14.80
C GLU A 251 -2.54 5.96 -14.93
N LEU A 252 -2.04 7.15 -15.29
CA LEU A 252 -2.87 8.34 -15.52
C LEU A 252 -3.78 8.22 -16.74
N LYS A 253 -3.29 7.64 -17.84
CA LYS A 253 -4.06 7.44 -19.09
C LYS A 253 -5.25 6.51 -18.89
N SER A 254 -5.12 5.55 -17.98
CA SER A 254 -6.20 4.63 -17.58
C SER A 254 -7.46 5.39 -17.13
N ILE A 255 -7.32 6.57 -16.53
CA ILE A 255 -8.45 7.43 -16.13
C ILE A 255 -9.18 8.01 -17.35
N GLU A 256 -8.44 8.49 -18.34
CA GLU A 256 -9.01 9.16 -19.50
C GLU A 256 -9.82 8.18 -20.37
N GLU A 257 -9.34 6.96 -20.55
CA GLU A 257 -10.04 5.95 -21.34
C GLU A 257 -11.35 5.50 -20.69
N GLU A 258 -11.38 5.38 -19.35
CA GLU A 258 -12.62 5.08 -18.63
C GLU A 258 -13.62 6.23 -18.66
N SER A 259 -13.15 7.49 -18.56
CA SER A 259 -14.03 8.67 -18.67
C SER A 259 -14.68 8.80 -20.06
N LYS A 260 -14.02 8.29 -21.11
CA LYS A 260 -14.55 8.29 -22.50
C LYS A 260 -15.57 7.18 -22.71
N ASN A 261 -15.41 6.02 -22.07
CA ASN A 261 -16.36 4.90 -22.18
C ASN A 261 -17.67 5.15 -21.44
N VAL A 262 -17.71 6.03 -20.42
CA VAL A 262 -18.95 6.38 -19.69
C VAL A 262 -19.84 7.37 -20.47
N LYS A 263 -19.31 8.03 -21.51
CA LYS A 263 -20.04 9.04 -22.30
C LYS A 263 -20.62 8.52 -23.62
N LYS A 264 -20.58 7.22 -23.87
CA LYS A 264 -21.03 6.59 -25.12
C LYS A 264 -22.19 5.66 -24.83
#